data_AF-A0A2V9RN85-F1
#
_entry.id   AF-A0A2V9RN85-F1
#
_cell.length_a   1.000
_cell.length_b   1.000
_cell.length_c   1.000
_cell.angle_alpha   90.00
_cell.angle_beta   90.00
_cell.angle_gamma   90.00
#
_symmetry.space_group_name_H-M   'P 1'
#
loop_
_entity.id
_entity.type
_entity.pdbx_description
1 polymer ?
#
loop_
_entity_poly.entity_id
_entity_poly.type
_entity_poly.pdbx_seq_one_letter_code
_entity_poly.pdbx_strand_id
1 'polypeptide(L)'
;ATGLETNQAAVLGDLKKQLDKAVAQGNTDPFGFGFPWNVYDTTSHGGGISVMAAEYTFLTGANTYAANANRWLGNILGANAWGTSLIVGDGTTFPDCMQHQVANLAGTLNGMPPVLSGAAVEGPNSIAAKGTLSGMRTCPVNGVDVFAQCAACCK
;
A
#
# COMPACT_ATOMS: atom_id res chain seq x y z
N ALA A 1 -1.57 36.65 9.88
CA ALA A 1 -2.75 36.31 9.04
C ALA A 1 -3.92 36.03 9.96
N THR A 2 -5.01 36.79 9.88
CA THR A 2 -6.24 36.59 10.67
C THR A 2 -7.38 36.42 9.67
N GLY A 3 -7.96 35.21 9.60
CA GLY A 3 -8.98 34.85 8.61
C GLY A 3 -8.91 33.42 8.05
N LEU A 4 -7.88 32.64 8.41
CA LEU A 4 -7.82 31.21 8.12
C LEU A 4 -8.24 30.41 9.36
N GLU A 5 -9.04 29.35 9.16
CA GLU A 5 -9.49 28.41 10.22
C GLU A 5 -8.33 27.70 10.94
N THR A 6 -7.16 27.68 10.32
CA THR A 6 -5.96 27.04 10.84
C THR A 6 -4.74 27.91 10.61
N ASN A 7 -3.62 27.55 11.24
CA ASN A 7 -2.32 28.17 11.03
C ASN A 7 -1.27 27.08 10.74
N GLN A 8 -0.09 27.51 10.28
CA GLN A 8 0.99 26.59 9.92
C GLN A 8 1.37 25.64 11.06
N ALA A 9 1.45 26.14 12.30
CA ALA A 9 1.81 25.32 13.45
C ALA A 9 0.77 24.23 13.72
N ALA A 10 -0.51 24.53 13.57
CA ALA A 10 -1.60 23.56 13.71
C ALA A 10 -1.54 22.47 12.62
N VAL A 11 -1.35 22.85 11.35
CA VAL A 11 -1.20 21.89 10.24
C VAL A 11 0.02 20.98 10.48
N LEU A 12 1.17 21.54 10.85
CA LEU A 12 2.36 20.75 11.19
C LEU A 12 2.12 19.82 12.38
N GLY A 13 1.38 20.27 13.39
CA GLY A 13 0.96 19.45 14.52
C GLY A 13 0.10 18.26 14.11
N ASP A 14 -0.84 18.46 13.18
CA ASP A 14 -1.69 17.38 12.67
C ASP A 14 -0.93 16.37 11.80
N LEU A 15 -0.03 16.83 10.93
CA LEU A 15 0.87 15.94 10.17
C LEU A 15 1.72 15.10 11.13
N LYS A 16 2.35 15.75 12.11
CA LYS A 16 3.15 15.07 13.14
C LYS A 16 2.33 14.01 13.87
N LYS A 17 1.11 14.34 14.27
CA LYS A 17 0.20 13.43 14.98
C LYS A 17 -0.14 12.18 14.16
N GLN A 18 -0.37 12.31 12.84
CA GLN A 18 -0.62 11.14 11.98
C GLN A 18 0.64 10.30 11.79
N LEU A 19 1.80 10.93 11.60
CA LEU A 19 3.07 10.23 11.47
C LEU A 19 3.45 9.48 12.76
N ASP A 20 3.25 10.08 13.93
CA ASP A 20 3.49 9.42 15.22
C ASP A 20 2.57 8.20 15.42
N LYS A 21 1.32 8.26 14.95
CA LYS A 21 0.42 7.09 14.95
C LYS A 21 0.93 5.98 14.03
N ALA A 22 1.39 6.33 12.83
CA ALA A 22 1.96 5.37 11.90
C ALA A 22 3.24 4.72 12.46
N VAL A 23 4.08 5.49 13.14
CA VAL A 23 5.26 4.96 13.86
C VAL A 23 4.82 3.99 14.96
N ALA A 24 3.82 4.36 15.77
CA ALA A 24 3.31 3.48 16.83
C ALA A 24 2.74 2.16 16.28
N GLN A 25 2.02 2.21 15.15
CA GLN A 25 1.54 1.01 14.44
C GLN A 25 2.70 0.17 13.91
N GLY A 26 3.70 0.79 13.26
CA GLY A 26 4.87 0.07 12.77
C GLY A 26 5.64 -0.62 13.88
N ASN A 27 5.68 -0.05 15.09
CA ASN A 27 6.34 -0.69 16.23
C ASN A 27 5.66 -1.99 16.70
N THR A 28 4.41 -2.24 16.32
CA THR A 28 3.71 -3.51 16.61
C THR A 28 3.80 -4.52 15.48
N ASP A 29 4.26 -4.10 14.29
CA ASP A 29 4.34 -4.92 13.08
C ASP A 29 5.76 -5.48 12.88
N PRO A 30 5.93 -6.80 12.65
CA PRO A 30 7.26 -7.40 12.42
C PRO A 30 8.02 -6.81 11.21
N PHE A 31 7.30 -6.27 10.22
CA PHE A 31 7.88 -5.64 9.04
C PHE A 31 8.02 -4.10 9.21
N GLY A 32 7.48 -3.55 10.28
CA GLY A 32 7.44 -2.15 10.64
C GLY A 32 6.56 -1.27 9.76
N PHE A 33 5.50 -1.83 9.18
CA PHE A 33 4.57 -1.10 8.33
C PHE A 33 3.66 -0.17 9.13
N GLY A 34 3.52 1.07 8.67
CA GLY A 34 2.87 2.14 9.43
C GLY A 34 1.34 2.12 9.40
N PHE A 35 0.75 1.06 8.86
CA PHE A 35 -0.69 0.89 8.75
C PHE A 35 -1.06 -0.59 8.98
N PRO A 36 -2.24 -0.92 9.54
CA PRO A 36 -2.63 -2.32 9.70
C PRO A 36 -2.75 -3.03 8.35
N TRP A 37 -2.41 -4.32 8.30
CA TRP A 37 -2.49 -5.13 7.08
C TRP A 37 -3.88 -5.72 6.80
N ASN A 38 -4.79 -5.67 7.77
CA ASN A 38 -6.10 -6.32 7.72
C ASN A 38 -7.27 -5.34 7.50
N VAL A 39 -6.97 -4.18 6.90
CA VAL A 39 -7.96 -3.13 6.61
C VAL A 39 -7.95 -2.81 5.12
N TYR A 40 -8.93 -2.02 4.68
CA TYR A 40 -9.01 -1.60 3.29
C TYR A 40 -7.92 -0.60 2.93
N ASP A 41 -7.57 -0.56 1.64
CA ASP A 41 -6.71 0.48 1.06
C ASP A 41 -5.30 0.54 1.68
N THR A 42 -4.77 -0.63 2.08
CA THR A 42 -3.50 -0.78 2.80
C THR A 42 -2.31 -0.15 2.05
N THR A 43 -2.17 -0.41 0.75
CA THR A 43 -1.06 0.14 -0.06
C THR A 43 -1.14 1.66 -0.18
N SER A 44 -2.34 2.20 -0.43
CA SER A 44 -2.53 3.65 -0.62
C SER A 44 -2.38 4.41 0.69
N HIS A 45 -2.84 3.86 1.82
CA HIS A 45 -2.54 4.42 3.15
C HIS A 45 -1.04 4.43 3.43
N GLY A 46 -0.33 3.31 3.17
CA GLY A 46 1.12 3.22 3.31
C GLY A 46 1.88 4.23 2.44
N GLY A 47 1.47 4.40 1.19
CA GLY A 47 2.02 5.40 0.29
C GLY A 47 1.75 6.82 0.79
N GLY A 48 0.52 7.09 1.24
CA GLY A 48 0.09 8.37 1.78
C GLY A 48 0.89 8.80 3.01
N ILE A 49 1.10 7.92 3.98
CA ILE A 49 1.93 8.23 5.17
C ILE A 49 3.41 8.45 4.80
N SER A 50 3.90 7.77 3.76
CA SER A 50 5.27 7.95 3.27
C SER A 50 5.46 9.31 2.59
N VAL A 51 4.50 9.73 1.76
CA VAL A 51 4.48 11.07 1.17
C VAL A 51 4.33 12.13 2.27
N MET A 52 3.45 11.91 3.24
CA MET A 52 3.25 12.82 4.38
C MET A 52 4.56 13.05 5.17
N ALA A 53 5.38 12.01 5.33
CA ALA A 53 6.68 12.12 5.98
C ALA A 53 7.67 12.97 5.18
N ALA A 54 7.66 12.86 3.85
CA ALA A 54 8.46 13.70 2.96
C ALA A 54 8.01 15.17 3.02
N GLU A 55 6.71 15.42 2.98
CA GLU A 55 6.13 16.77 3.14
C GLU A 55 6.47 17.38 4.50
N TYR A 56 6.38 16.60 5.58
CA TYR A 56 6.79 17.04 6.91
C TYR A 56 8.28 17.44 6.95
N THR A 57 9.13 16.65 6.29
CA THR A 57 10.56 16.95 6.17
C THR A 57 10.78 18.24 5.39
N PHE A 58 10.08 18.43 4.27
CA PHE A 58 10.17 19.65 3.46
C PHE A 58 9.76 20.90 4.25
N LEU A 59 8.65 20.82 4.99
CA LEU A 59 8.09 21.96 5.72
C LEU A 59 8.87 22.33 7.00
N THR A 60 9.55 21.37 7.62
CA THR A 60 10.26 21.57 8.90
C THR A 60 11.77 21.61 8.77
N GLY A 61 12.32 21.08 7.67
CA GLY A 61 13.75 20.80 7.51
C GLY A 61 14.25 19.61 8.34
N ALA A 62 13.40 18.95 9.13
CA ALA A 62 13.77 17.84 10.00
C ALA A 62 13.41 16.50 9.35
N ASN A 63 14.37 15.58 9.29
CA ASN A 63 14.21 14.25 8.69
C ASN A 63 13.64 13.19 9.66
N THR A 64 12.89 13.62 10.68
CA THR A 64 12.44 12.81 11.82
C THR A 64 11.81 11.46 11.42
N TYR A 65 11.07 11.43 10.32
CA TYR A 65 10.31 10.24 9.86
C TYR A 65 10.91 9.56 8.62
N ALA A 66 12.07 10.00 8.13
CA ALA A 66 12.63 9.52 6.87
C ALA A 66 12.91 8.01 6.87
N ALA A 67 13.44 7.47 7.98
CA ALA A 67 13.70 6.04 8.10
C ALA A 67 12.40 5.22 8.11
N ASN A 68 11.34 5.72 8.76
CA ASN A 68 10.02 5.09 8.76
C ASN A 68 9.40 5.11 7.37
N ALA A 69 9.45 6.26 6.67
CA ALA A 69 8.94 6.39 5.31
C ALA A 69 9.62 5.41 4.34
N ASN A 70 10.95 5.30 4.40
CA ASN A 70 11.69 4.33 3.59
C ASN A 70 11.28 2.88 3.90
N ARG A 71 11.02 2.57 5.18
CA ARG A 71 10.54 1.25 5.58
C ARG A 71 9.14 0.97 5.02
N TRP A 72 8.21 1.91 5.15
CA TRP A 72 6.83 1.76 4.67
C TRP A 72 6.77 1.59 3.15
N LEU A 73 7.56 2.36 2.40
CA LEU A 73 7.74 2.15 0.95
C LEU A 73 8.38 0.79 0.66
N GLY A 74 9.41 0.39 1.42
CA GLY A 74 10.00 -0.94 1.30
C GLY A 74 8.98 -2.06 1.48
N ASN A 75 8.06 -1.94 2.45
CA ASN A 75 6.99 -2.91 2.65
C ASN A 75 6.05 -2.97 1.43
N ILE A 76 5.71 -1.82 0.81
CA ILE A 76 4.92 -1.77 -0.42
C ILE A 76 5.64 -2.45 -1.58
N LEU A 77 6.97 -2.33 -1.66
CA LEU A 77 7.79 -2.89 -2.73
C LEU A 77 8.26 -4.33 -2.48
N GLY A 78 7.71 -5.01 -1.46
CA GLY A 78 7.93 -6.44 -1.25
C GLY A 78 8.67 -6.83 0.02
N ALA A 79 9.13 -5.89 0.84
CA ALA A 79 9.64 -6.19 2.19
C ALA A 79 8.48 -6.45 3.17
N ASN A 80 7.57 -7.36 2.83
CA ASN A 80 6.37 -7.70 3.58
C ASN A 80 6.26 -9.22 3.74
N ALA A 81 5.23 -9.69 4.45
CA ALA A 81 5.05 -11.11 4.77
C ALA A 81 4.96 -12.03 3.54
N TRP A 82 4.57 -11.50 2.38
CA TRP A 82 4.39 -12.28 1.16
C TRP A 82 5.59 -12.19 0.21
N GLY A 83 6.57 -11.32 0.49
CA GLY A 83 7.68 -11.08 -0.44
C GLY A 83 7.22 -10.54 -1.81
N THR A 84 6.06 -9.87 -1.85
CA THR A 84 5.40 -9.44 -3.11
C THR A 84 5.33 -7.93 -3.19
N SER A 85 5.70 -7.35 -4.33
CA SER A 85 5.45 -5.93 -4.58
C SER A 85 3.96 -5.70 -4.75
N LEU A 86 3.45 -4.66 -4.09
CA LEU A 86 2.08 -4.17 -4.23
C LEU A 86 1.96 -3.17 -5.38
N ILE A 87 3.05 -2.97 -6.14
CA ILE A 87 3.08 -2.19 -7.38
C ILE A 87 3.27 -3.14 -8.55
N VAL A 88 2.32 -3.14 -9.50
CA VAL A 88 2.32 -4.05 -10.64
C VAL A 88 3.53 -3.78 -11.54
N GLY A 89 4.29 -4.83 -11.85
CA GLY A 89 5.46 -4.74 -12.71
C GLY A 89 6.73 -4.21 -12.02
N ASP A 90 6.69 -3.91 -10.72
CA ASP A 90 7.88 -3.60 -9.94
C ASP A 90 8.40 -4.85 -9.21
N GLY A 91 9.71 -5.09 -9.31
CA GLY A 91 10.34 -6.32 -8.80
C GLY A 91 10.03 -7.57 -9.64
N THR A 92 10.23 -8.75 -9.05
CA THR A 92 10.07 -10.06 -9.71
C THR A 92 8.78 -10.77 -9.35
N THR A 93 8.04 -10.26 -8.37
CA THR A 93 6.82 -10.89 -7.85
C THR A 93 5.84 -9.78 -7.46
N PHE A 94 4.68 -9.78 -8.11
CA PHE A 94 3.58 -8.83 -7.89
C PHE A 94 2.26 -9.54 -8.25
N PRO A 95 1.07 -9.05 -7.82
CA PRO A 95 -0.19 -9.70 -8.14
C PRO A 95 -0.51 -9.72 -9.65
N ASP A 96 -0.85 -10.89 -10.17
CA ASP A 96 -1.16 -11.10 -11.60
C ASP A 96 -2.60 -10.68 -11.97
N CYS A 97 -3.51 -10.76 -10.99
CA CYS A 97 -4.95 -10.67 -11.20
C CYS A 97 -5.49 -9.29 -10.82
N MET A 98 -5.48 -8.34 -11.75
CA MET A 98 -6.00 -7.00 -11.48
C MET A 98 -7.53 -6.96 -11.49
N GLN A 99 -8.11 -6.41 -10.43
CA GLN A 99 -9.48 -5.89 -10.43
C GLN A 99 -9.49 -4.57 -11.23
N HIS A 100 -9.31 -4.69 -12.54
CA HIS A 100 -9.28 -3.57 -13.47
C HIS A 100 -9.78 -4.06 -14.83
N GLN A 101 -10.89 -3.49 -15.33
CA GLN A 101 -11.58 -4.00 -16.52
C GLN A 101 -10.66 -4.08 -17.76
N VAL A 102 -9.91 -3.01 -18.04
CA VAL A 102 -9.03 -2.98 -19.23
C VAL A 102 -7.90 -4.00 -19.11
N ALA A 103 -7.16 -4.04 -18.01
CA ALA A 103 -6.11 -5.05 -17.79
C ALA A 103 -6.69 -6.49 -17.80
N ASN A 104 -7.89 -6.68 -17.24
CA ASN A 104 -8.55 -7.97 -17.27
C ASN A 104 -8.97 -8.39 -18.68
N LEU A 105 -9.28 -7.49 -19.61
CA LEU A 105 -9.73 -7.85 -20.97
C LEU A 105 -8.59 -7.84 -22.00
N ALA A 106 -7.71 -6.83 -21.94
CA ALA A 106 -6.65 -6.58 -22.91
C ALA A 106 -5.25 -6.96 -22.41
N GLY A 107 -5.08 -7.21 -21.11
CA GLY A 107 -3.80 -7.62 -20.50
C GLY A 107 -3.58 -9.14 -20.51
N THR A 108 -2.57 -9.59 -19.78
CA THR A 108 -2.43 -11.00 -19.38
C THR A 108 -2.97 -11.20 -17.96
N LEU A 109 -3.09 -12.48 -17.55
CA LEU A 109 -3.57 -12.90 -16.24
C LEU A 109 -2.56 -13.81 -15.53
N ASN A 110 -1.29 -13.75 -15.95
CA ASN A 110 -0.21 -14.62 -15.52
C ASN A 110 1.09 -13.85 -15.22
N GLY A 111 0.99 -12.55 -14.98
CA GLY A 111 2.12 -11.69 -14.65
C GLY A 111 3.03 -11.27 -15.81
N MET A 112 2.82 -11.81 -17.02
CA MET A 112 3.63 -11.44 -18.19
C MET A 112 3.08 -10.20 -18.91
N PRO A 113 3.90 -9.31 -19.49
CA PRO A 113 3.37 -8.19 -20.27
C PRO A 113 2.43 -8.62 -21.42
N PRO A 114 1.39 -7.82 -21.77
CA PRO A 114 1.05 -6.54 -21.17
C PRO A 114 0.36 -6.67 -19.81
N VAL A 115 0.91 -5.96 -18.81
CA VAL A 115 0.34 -5.79 -17.47
C VAL A 115 0.05 -4.30 -17.22
N LEU A 116 -0.74 -4.00 -16.21
CA LEU A 116 -1.02 -2.61 -15.80
C LEU A 116 0.17 -2.05 -14.98
N SER A 117 1.32 -1.89 -15.63
CA SER A 117 2.57 -1.50 -14.97
C SER A 117 2.43 -0.18 -14.21
N GLY A 118 2.94 -0.14 -12.98
CA GLY A 118 2.90 1.01 -12.08
C GLY A 118 1.61 1.14 -11.26
N ALA A 119 0.60 0.29 -11.48
CA ALA A 119 -0.60 0.32 -10.64
C ALA A 119 -0.30 -0.16 -9.22
N ALA A 120 -0.75 0.60 -8.23
CA ALA A 120 -0.82 0.14 -6.84
C ALA A 120 -2.08 -0.70 -6.66
N VAL A 121 -1.94 -1.93 -6.20
CA VAL A 121 -3.10 -2.72 -5.76
C VAL A 121 -3.59 -2.21 -4.40
N GLU A 122 -4.86 -2.46 -4.05
CA GLU A 122 -5.40 -2.13 -2.72
C GLU A 122 -4.48 -2.64 -1.59
N GLY A 123 -3.96 -3.86 -1.79
CA GLY A 123 -3.12 -4.56 -0.83
C GLY A 123 -3.90 -5.62 -0.03
N PRO A 124 -3.28 -6.16 1.02
CA PRO A 124 -3.91 -7.13 1.91
C PRO A 124 -5.08 -6.50 2.70
N ASN A 125 -6.05 -7.33 3.08
CA ASN A 125 -7.21 -6.95 3.87
C ASN A 125 -7.70 -8.14 4.71
N SER A 126 -8.62 -7.91 5.67
CA SER A 126 -9.26 -8.94 6.51
C SER A 126 -10.20 -9.86 5.75
N ILE A 127 -10.64 -9.47 4.55
CA ILE A 127 -11.51 -10.28 3.69
C ILE A 127 -11.02 -10.29 2.24
N ALA A 128 -11.23 -11.42 1.55
CA ALA A 128 -11.07 -11.49 0.11
C ALA A 128 -12.32 -10.92 -0.58
N ALA A 129 -12.30 -9.62 -0.89
CA ALA A 129 -13.34 -9.02 -1.70
C ALA A 129 -13.25 -9.57 -3.14
N LYS A 130 -14.40 -9.96 -3.68
CA LYS A 130 -14.52 -10.47 -5.06
C LYS A 130 -15.60 -9.70 -5.79
N GLY A 131 -15.33 -9.33 -7.03
CA GLY A 131 -16.30 -8.72 -7.93
C GLY A 131 -16.08 -9.24 -9.34
N THR A 132 -17.16 -9.57 -10.03
CA THR A 132 -17.13 -9.99 -11.44
C THR A 132 -18.13 -9.19 -12.23
N LEU A 133 -17.72 -8.74 -13.41
CA LEU A 133 -18.60 -8.16 -14.41
C LEU A 133 -18.75 -9.15 -15.56
N SER A 134 -19.88 -9.07 -16.27
CA SER A 134 -20.09 -9.87 -17.47
C SER A 134 -18.94 -9.66 -18.46
N GLY A 135 -18.40 -10.75 -18.99
CA GLY A 135 -17.25 -10.73 -19.91
C GLY A 135 -15.87 -10.68 -19.26
N MET A 136 -15.76 -10.54 -17.93
CA MET A 136 -14.46 -10.65 -17.26
C MET A 136 -13.90 -12.07 -17.38
N ARG A 137 -12.59 -12.16 -17.59
CA ARG A 137 -11.84 -13.41 -17.57
C ARG A 137 -11.51 -13.79 -16.13
N THR A 138 -11.79 -15.04 -15.75
CA THR A 138 -11.49 -15.57 -14.41
C THR A 138 -10.00 -15.52 -14.12
N CYS A 139 -9.63 -15.04 -12.92
CA CYS A 139 -8.26 -14.99 -12.44
C CYS A 139 -8.26 -15.21 -10.90
N PRO A 140 -7.34 -16.02 -10.35
CA PRO A 140 -6.34 -16.82 -11.05
C PRO A 140 -6.98 -17.95 -11.86
N VAL A 141 -6.38 -18.31 -13.00
CA VAL A 141 -6.95 -19.28 -13.95
C VAL A 141 -7.15 -20.67 -13.31
N ASN A 142 -6.25 -21.04 -12.39
CA ASN A 142 -6.31 -22.30 -11.64
C ASN A 142 -7.14 -22.21 -10.35
N GLY A 143 -7.66 -21.03 -9.99
CA GLY A 143 -8.43 -20.81 -8.77
C GLY A 143 -7.63 -20.87 -7.47
N VAL A 144 -6.30 -20.96 -7.51
CA VAL A 144 -5.44 -21.10 -6.33
C VAL A 144 -5.07 -19.72 -5.77
N ASP A 145 -5.39 -19.48 -4.50
CA ASP A 145 -4.92 -18.31 -3.76
C ASP A 145 -3.51 -18.56 -3.20
N VAL A 146 -2.51 -18.02 -3.89
CA VAL A 146 -1.10 -18.13 -3.48
C VAL A 146 -0.74 -17.26 -2.26
N PHE A 147 -1.61 -16.32 -1.86
CA PHE A 147 -1.39 -15.42 -0.73
C PHE A 147 -1.97 -15.95 0.59
N ALA A 148 -2.79 -17.00 0.54
CA ALA A 148 -3.43 -17.62 1.71
C ALA A 148 -2.43 -18.11 2.77
N GLN A 149 -1.20 -18.44 2.37
CA GLN A 149 -0.14 -18.94 3.26
C GLN A 149 0.24 -17.99 4.40
N CYS A 150 0.00 -16.69 4.23
CA CYS A 150 0.33 -15.65 5.22
C CYS A 150 -0.90 -14.98 5.84
N ALA A 151 -2.08 -15.62 5.84
CA ALA A 151 -3.28 -15.09 6.49
C ALA A 151 -3.10 -14.80 7.99
N ALA A 152 -2.17 -15.49 8.67
CA ALA A 152 -1.81 -15.25 10.06
C ALA A 152 -0.79 -14.10 10.27
N CYS A 153 -0.17 -13.60 9.20
CA CYS A 153 0.77 -12.47 9.23
C CYS A 153 0.07 -11.11 9.21
N CYS A 154 -1.24 -11.06 8.90
CA CYS A 154 -2.06 -9.85 8.98
C CYS A 154 -2.56 -9.53 10.41
N LYS A 155 -1.98 -10.14 11.45
CA LYS A 155 -2.37 -9.92 12.85
C LYS A 155 -1.72 -8.69 13.44
#